data_AF-A0AB38DU50-F1
#
_entry.id   AF-A0AB38DU50-F1
#
_cell.length_a   1.000
_cell.length_b   1.000
_cell.length_c   1.000
_cell.angle_alpha   90.00
_cell.angle_beta   90.00
_cell.angle_gamma   90.00
#
_symmetry.space_group_name_H-M   'P 1'
#
loop_
_entity.id
_entity.type
_entity.pdbx_description
1 polymer ?
#
loop_
_entity_poly.entity_id
_entity_poly.type
_entity_poly.pdbx_seq_one_letter_code
_entity_poly.pdbx_strand_id
1 'polypeptide(L)'
;MTATLPRTSTAYAFDPITGEFTGPVVVYLSELEGRYPLPPNTVSTAPAAPAGLYQRHRLSPAKGTWEVVPDYRGVMLYSTDTATPVANTLALGDALPLGCTTSQPIAFLPGDFRRNVWDDARASWRADPDYSAALVWEKATGAIAPRLDAGIELPGQLTTVAPPMTVDGTLQWDEAAQRWTVLPRSPDAAEL
;
A
#
# COMPACT_ATOMS: atom_id res chain seq x y z
N MET A 1 -51.77 -7.72 -30.09
CA MET A 1 -51.13 -6.39 -30.11
C MET A 1 -49.66 -6.61 -30.36
N THR A 2 -49.16 -6.34 -31.56
CA THR A 2 -47.73 -6.38 -31.86
C THR A 2 -47.08 -5.15 -31.25
N ALA A 3 -46.23 -5.34 -30.24
CA ALA A 3 -45.48 -4.25 -29.65
C ALA A 3 -44.52 -3.69 -30.71
N THR A 4 -44.72 -2.42 -31.11
CA THR A 4 -43.80 -1.72 -31.99
C THR A 4 -42.50 -1.48 -31.25
N LEU A 5 -41.38 -1.97 -31.81
CA LEU A 5 -40.05 -1.73 -31.25
C LEU A 5 -39.69 -0.23 -31.29
N PRO A 6 -38.97 0.30 -30.30
CA PRO A 6 -38.52 1.69 -30.33
C PRO A 6 -37.52 1.95 -31.47
N ARG A 7 -37.43 3.19 -31.95
CA ARG A 7 -36.52 3.59 -33.05
C ARG A 7 -35.04 3.36 -32.75
N THR A 8 -34.68 3.34 -31.47
CA THR A 8 -33.33 3.09 -31.00
C THR A 8 -33.33 2.07 -29.87
N SER A 9 -32.18 1.40 -29.72
CA SER A 9 -31.85 0.56 -28.58
C SER A 9 -30.38 0.80 -28.21
N THR A 10 -29.92 0.13 -27.16
CA THR A 10 -28.53 0.19 -26.70
C THR A 10 -27.87 -1.16 -26.91
N ALA A 11 -26.71 -1.14 -27.56
CA ALA A 11 -25.75 -2.23 -27.57
C ALA A 11 -24.56 -1.87 -26.67
N TYR A 12 -23.71 -2.84 -26.39
CA TYR A 12 -22.59 -2.70 -25.47
C TYR A 12 -21.32 -3.17 -26.20
N ALA A 13 -20.41 -2.23 -26.43
CA ALA A 13 -19.18 -2.47 -27.16
C ALA A 13 -18.11 -3.09 -26.27
N PHE A 14 -17.27 -3.91 -26.90
CA PHE A 14 -16.09 -4.48 -26.27
C PHE A 14 -14.86 -4.33 -27.17
N ASP A 15 -13.68 -4.30 -26.55
CA ASP A 15 -12.42 -4.43 -27.25
C ASP A 15 -12.25 -5.89 -27.76
N PRO A 16 -12.02 -6.12 -29.06
CA PRO A 16 -12.04 -7.46 -29.63
C PRO A 16 -10.86 -8.33 -29.21
N ILE A 17 -9.77 -7.76 -28.67
CA ILE A 17 -8.57 -8.50 -28.25
C ILE A 17 -8.72 -8.95 -26.80
N THR A 18 -9.15 -8.04 -25.93
CA THR A 18 -9.21 -8.25 -24.49
C THR A 18 -10.61 -8.62 -23.98
N GLY A 19 -11.64 -8.35 -24.77
CA GLY A 19 -13.04 -8.44 -24.37
C GLY A 19 -13.48 -7.30 -23.44
N GLU A 20 -12.62 -6.31 -23.14
CA GLU A 20 -12.93 -5.23 -22.19
C GLU A 20 -14.15 -4.42 -22.64
N PHE A 21 -15.08 -4.14 -21.74
CA PHE A 21 -16.20 -3.25 -22.04
C PHE A 21 -15.71 -1.82 -22.33
N THR A 22 -16.02 -1.30 -23.51
CA THR A 22 -15.58 0.04 -23.95
C THR A 22 -16.68 1.09 -23.88
N GLY A 23 -17.95 0.68 -23.73
CA GLY A 23 -19.06 1.60 -23.51
C GLY A 23 -20.37 1.18 -24.19
N PRO A 24 -21.48 1.85 -23.86
CA PRO A 24 -22.74 1.68 -24.57
C PRO A 24 -22.67 2.34 -25.96
N VAL A 25 -23.36 1.75 -26.93
CA VAL A 25 -23.50 2.25 -28.29
C VAL A 25 -24.98 2.30 -28.65
N VAL A 26 -25.43 3.41 -29.22
CA VAL A 26 -26.81 3.53 -29.71
C VAL A 26 -26.93 2.79 -31.04
N VAL A 27 -27.93 1.92 -31.16
CA VAL A 27 -28.28 1.21 -32.40
C VAL A 27 -29.67 1.61 -32.85
N TYR A 28 -29.90 1.62 -34.16
CA TYR A 28 -31.15 2.05 -34.78
C TYR A 28 -31.95 0.84 -35.27
N LEU A 29 -33.28 0.91 -35.17
CA LEU A 29 -34.17 -0.11 -35.71
C LEU A 29 -34.03 -0.14 -37.24
N SER A 30 -33.76 -1.32 -37.79
CA SER A 30 -33.93 -1.55 -39.23
C SER A 30 -35.41 -1.83 -39.49
N GLU A 31 -36.11 -0.85 -40.07
CA GLU A 31 -37.53 -0.99 -40.44
C GLU A 31 -37.78 -2.14 -41.41
N LEU A 32 -36.78 -2.46 -42.26
CA LEU A 32 -36.85 -3.57 -43.21
C LEU A 32 -36.72 -4.93 -42.53
N GLU A 33 -35.82 -5.05 -41.54
CA GLU A 33 -35.52 -6.34 -40.89
C GLU A 33 -36.28 -6.54 -39.57
N GLY A 34 -36.96 -5.50 -39.06
CA GLY A 34 -37.68 -5.52 -37.79
C GLY A 34 -36.78 -5.80 -36.57
N ARG A 35 -35.49 -5.49 -36.65
CA ARG A 35 -34.49 -5.74 -35.60
C ARG A 35 -33.42 -4.66 -35.55
N TYR A 36 -32.62 -4.67 -34.48
CA TYR A 36 -31.45 -3.80 -34.34
C TYR A 36 -30.20 -4.51 -34.89
N PRO A 37 -29.67 -4.14 -36.06
CA PRO A 37 -28.37 -4.61 -36.50
C PRO A 37 -27.30 -4.16 -35.51
N LEU A 38 -26.49 -5.11 -35.05
CA LEU A 38 -25.40 -4.85 -34.11
C LEU A 38 -24.12 -4.50 -34.88
N PRO A 39 -23.46 -3.37 -34.59
CA PRO A 39 -22.12 -3.10 -35.09
C PRO A 39 -21.13 -4.21 -34.68
N PRO A 40 -20.01 -4.36 -35.40
CA PRO A 40 -18.94 -5.26 -34.97
C PRO A 40 -18.52 -5.00 -33.51
N ASN A 41 -18.16 -6.07 -32.81
CA ASN A 41 -17.69 -6.02 -31.42
C ASN A 41 -18.69 -5.38 -30.45
N THR A 42 -19.99 -5.66 -30.65
CA THR A 42 -21.05 -5.26 -29.74
C THR A 42 -21.97 -6.42 -29.39
N VAL A 43 -22.55 -6.41 -28.20
CA VAL A 43 -23.60 -7.34 -27.76
C VAL A 43 -24.82 -6.57 -27.26
N SER A 44 -26.01 -7.15 -27.35
CA SER A 44 -27.25 -6.54 -26.87
C SER A 44 -27.45 -6.65 -25.36
N THR A 45 -26.75 -7.58 -24.71
CA THR A 45 -26.83 -7.80 -23.27
C THR A 45 -26.00 -6.75 -22.53
N ALA A 46 -26.57 -6.11 -21.52
CA ALA A 46 -25.85 -5.17 -20.66
C ALA A 46 -24.96 -5.89 -19.62
N PRO A 47 -23.85 -5.28 -19.18
CA PRO A 47 -23.17 -5.74 -17.96
C PRO A 47 -24.08 -5.55 -16.74
N ALA A 48 -24.13 -6.56 -15.85
CA ALA A 48 -25.19 -6.68 -14.84
C ALA A 48 -25.09 -5.71 -13.65
N ALA A 49 -23.88 -5.33 -13.23
CA ALA A 49 -23.64 -4.44 -12.09
C ALA A 49 -22.37 -3.65 -12.34
N PRO A 50 -22.20 -2.41 -11.84
CA PRO A 50 -20.94 -1.68 -11.97
C PRO A 50 -19.76 -2.48 -11.42
N ALA A 51 -18.64 -2.50 -12.14
CA ALA A 51 -17.40 -3.09 -11.65
C ALA A 51 -16.89 -2.33 -10.41
N GLY A 52 -16.36 -3.06 -9.43
CA GLY A 52 -15.78 -2.48 -8.22
C GLY A 52 -14.43 -1.80 -8.45
N LEU A 53 -13.82 -1.35 -7.35
CA LEU A 53 -12.46 -0.82 -7.38
C LEU A 53 -11.49 -1.91 -7.88
N TYR A 54 -10.64 -1.55 -8.84
CA TYR A 54 -9.72 -2.48 -9.52
C TYR A 54 -10.41 -3.65 -10.21
N GLN A 55 -11.58 -3.39 -10.79
CA GLN A 55 -12.30 -4.35 -11.59
C GLN A 55 -12.80 -3.73 -12.89
N ARG A 56 -13.02 -4.58 -13.89
CA ARG A 56 -13.63 -4.22 -15.17
C ARG A 56 -14.58 -5.30 -15.64
N HIS A 57 -15.49 -4.89 -16.53
CA HIS A 57 -16.27 -5.85 -17.30
C HIS A 57 -15.45 -6.35 -18.48
N ARG A 58 -15.50 -7.67 -18.66
CA ARG A 58 -14.96 -8.35 -19.83
C ARG A 58 -16.04 -9.24 -20.41
N LEU A 59 -16.15 -9.30 -21.73
CA LEU A 59 -16.98 -10.30 -22.40
C LEU A 59 -16.24 -11.64 -22.36
N SER A 60 -16.81 -12.63 -21.67
CA SER A 60 -16.20 -13.94 -21.51
C SER A 60 -16.15 -14.65 -22.87
N PRO A 61 -14.95 -15.01 -23.40
CA PRO A 61 -14.85 -15.68 -24.69
C PRO A 61 -15.49 -17.09 -24.68
N ALA A 62 -15.54 -17.73 -23.51
CA ALA A 62 -16.13 -19.06 -23.35
C ALA A 62 -17.65 -19.03 -23.19
N LYS A 63 -18.20 -18.01 -22.53
CA LYS A 63 -19.63 -17.95 -22.17
C LYS A 63 -20.43 -17.01 -23.06
N GLY A 64 -19.79 -16.09 -23.77
CA GLY A 64 -20.47 -15.04 -24.55
C GLY A 64 -21.26 -14.06 -23.67
N THR A 65 -20.95 -13.99 -22.37
CA THR A 65 -21.62 -13.13 -21.40
C THR A 65 -20.62 -12.25 -20.68
N TRP A 66 -21.07 -11.11 -20.16
CA TRP A 66 -20.24 -10.25 -19.31
C TRP A 66 -19.82 -10.96 -18.03
N GLU A 67 -18.56 -10.81 -17.66
CA GLU A 67 -18.00 -11.17 -16.37
C GLU A 67 -17.27 -9.97 -15.79
N VAL A 68 -17.13 -9.95 -14.46
CA VAL A 68 -16.29 -8.98 -13.76
C VAL A 68 -14.95 -9.65 -13.52
N VAL A 69 -13.87 -8.99 -13.93
CA VAL A 69 -12.50 -9.48 -13.76
C VAL A 69 -11.65 -8.45 -13.04
N PRO A 70 -10.57 -8.86 -12.35
CA PRO A 70 -9.63 -7.93 -11.78
C PRO A 70 -8.99 -7.03 -12.85
N ASP A 71 -8.73 -5.79 -12.49
CA ASP A 71 -7.97 -4.85 -13.30
C ASP A 71 -7.09 -3.99 -12.40
N TYR A 72 -5.85 -4.44 -12.27
CA TYR A 72 -4.81 -3.72 -11.55
C TYR A 72 -3.91 -2.92 -12.47
N ARG A 73 -4.23 -2.78 -13.78
CA ARG A 73 -3.40 -2.00 -14.71
C ARG A 73 -3.27 -0.56 -14.22
N GLY A 74 -2.04 -0.03 -14.23
CA GLY A 74 -1.75 1.34 -13.80
C GLY A 74 -1.86 1.58 -12.28
N VAL A 75 -2.11 0.53 -11.48
CA VAL A 75 -2.13 0.61 -10.01
C VAL A 75 -0.71 0.43 -9.48
N MET A 76 -0.31 1.25 -8.50
CA MET A 76 0.96 1.03 -7.81
C MET A 76 0.87 -0.21 -6.92
N LEU A 77 1.81 -1.13 -7.07
CA LEU A 77 1.91 -2.33 -6.24
C LEU A 77 3.08 -2.19 -5.27
N TYR A 78 2.95 -2.80 -4.10
CA TYR A 78 3.98 -2.83 -3.08
C TYR A 78 4.22 -4.27 -2.63
N SER A 79 5.47 -4.63 -2.42
CA SER A 79 5.85 -5.89 -1.79
C SER A 79 5.45 -5.85 -0.32
N THR A 80 4.70 -6.85 0.16
CA THR A 80 4.33 -6.98 1.58
C THR A 80 5.53 -7.28 2.47
N ASP A 81 6.61 -7.83 1.90
CA ASP A 81 7.80 -8.23 2.63
C ASP A 81 8.75 -7.06 2.87
N THR A 82 8.89 -6.18 1.88
CA THR A 82 9.90 -5.10 1.88
C THR A 82 9.29 -3.70 1.95
N ALA A 83 7.97 -3.57 1.79
CA ALA A 83 7.29 -2.29 1.69
C ALA A 83 7.82 -1.39 0.56
N THR A 84 8.39 -1.98 -0.49
CA THR A 84 8.91 -1.23 -1.65
C THR A 84 7.96 -1.34 -2.84
N PRO A 85 7.91 -0.32 -3.72
CA PRO A 85 7.19 -0.40 -4.97
C PRO A 85 7.64 -1.60 -5.82
N VAL A 86 6.68 -2.26 -6.47
CA VAL A 86 6.89 -3.36 -7.41
C VAL A 86 6.41 -2.92 -8.78
N ALA A 87 7.20 -3.21 -9.82
CA ALA A 87 6.82 -2.92 -11.20
C ALA A 87 5.55 -3.70 -11.57
N ASN A 88 4.51 -2.97 -11.97
CA ASN A 88 3.24 -3.59 -12.33
C ASN A 88 3.21 -3.95 -13.81
N THR A 89 3.18 -5.24 -14.10
CA THR A 89 3.08 -5.80 -15.45
C THR A 89 1.78 -6.57 -15.68
N LEU A 90 0.79 -6.41 -14.80
CA LEU A 90 -0.46 -7.15 -14.84
C LEU A 90 -1.31 -6.72 -16.04
N ALA A 91 -1.89 -7.70 -16.72
CA ALA A 91 -2.88 -7.52 -17.76
C ALA A 91 -4.31 -7.54 -17.18
N LEU A 92 -5.29 -7.27 -18.05
CA LEU A 92 -6.70 -7.35 -17.68
C LEU A 92 -7.07 -8.79 -17.27
N GLY A 93 -7.59 -8.94 -16.06
CA GLY A 93 -8.00 -10.21 -15.48
C GLY A 93 -6.91 -10.95 -14.70
N ASP A 94 -5.68 -10.43 -14.68
CA ASP A 94 -4.63 -11.01 -13.84
C ASP A 94 -4.93 -10.77 -12.36
N ALA A 95 -4.71 -11.80 -11.55
CA ALA A 95 -4.78 -11.68 -10.11
C ALA A 95 -3.60 -10.88 -9.56
N LEU A 96 -3.79 -10.27 -8.39
CA LEU A 96 -2.68 -9.66 -7.66
C LEU A 96 -1.65 -10.75 -7.30
N PRO A 97 -0.35 -10.57 -7.60
CA PRO A 97 0.67 -11.55 -7.26
C PRO A 97 0.75 -11.80 -5.75
N LEU A 98 1.15 -13.02 -5.37
CA LEU A 98 1.41 -13.33 -3.98
C LEU A 98 2.51 -12.41 -3.42
N GLY A 99 2.34 -11.97 -2.17
CA GLY A 99 3.28 -11.05 -1.51
C GLY A 99 3.20 -9.62 -2.06
N CYS A 100 2.17 -9.27 -2.83
CA CYS A 100 1.93 -7.91 -3.28
C CYS A 100 0.62 -7.35 -2.71
N THR A 101 0.60 -6.04 -2.52
CA THR A 101 -0.57 -5.28 -2.07
C THR A 101 -0.71 -3.99 -2.87
N THR A 102 -1.94 -3.50 -3.03
CA THR A 102 -2.19 -2.14 -3.55
C THR A 102 -2.18 -1.09 -2.43
N SER A 103 -2.07 -1.53 -1.16
CA SER A 103 -2.03 -0.65 0.00
C SER A 103 -0.67 0.01 0.12
N GLN A 104 -0.65 1.35 0.14
CA GLN A 104 0.60 2.10 0.27
C GLN A 104 1.20 1.93 1.67
N PRO A 105 2.51 1.64 1.79
CA PRO A 105 3.21 1.62 3.07
C PRO A 105 3.13 2.95 3.82
N ILE A 106 3.24 2.88 5.14
CA ILE A 106 3.27 4.06 6.00
C ILE A 106 4.56 4.84 5.71
N ALA A 107 4.40 6.15 5.44
CA ALA A 107 5.53 7.05 5.33
C ALA A 107 5.98 7.50 6.72
N PHE A 108 7.28 7.35 7.01
CA PHE A 108 7.90 7.76 8.26
C PHE A 108 8.70 9.05 8.08
N LEU A 109 8.75 9.89 9.11
CA LEU A 109 9.60 11.08 9.11
C LEU A 109 11.05 10.70 9.41
N PRO A 110 12.04 11.54 9.04
CA PRO A 110 13.41 11.38 9.49
C PRO A 110 13.47 11.33 11.03
N GLY A 111 14.07 10.28 11.58
CA GLY A 111 14.16 10.08 13.03
C GLY A 111 13.01 9.25 13.64
N ASP A 112 12.00 8.88 12.85
CA ASP A 112 11.04 7.85 13.26
C ASP A 112 11.72 6.48 13.17
N PHE A 113 12.09 5.92 14.32
CA PHE A 113 12.68 4.58 14.44
C PHE A 113 11.61 3.50 14.32
N ARG A 114 11.03 3.39 13.13
CA ARG A 114 9.95 2.45 12.80
C ARG A 114 10.13 1.84 11.42
N ARG A 115 9.53 0.67 11.23
CA ARG A 115 9.44 -0.02 9.95
C ARG A 115 8.01 -0.41 9.63
N ASN A 116 7.74 -0.61 8.34
CA ASN A 116 6.51 -1.22 7.88
C ASN A 116 6.58 -2.73 8.05
N VAL A 117 5.54 -3.31 8.65
CA VAL A 117 5.32 -4.76 8.73
C VAL A 117 3.91 -5.03 8.22
N TRP A 118 3.79 -5.96 7.29
CA TRP A 118 2.47 -6.36 6.78
C TRP A 118 1.73 -7.23 7.81
N ASP A 119 0.45 -6.91 8.04
CA ASP A 119 -0.46 -7.72 8.85
C ASP A 119 -1.45 -8.42 7.92
N ASP A 120 -1.21 -9.72 7.66
CA ASP A 120 -2.05 -10.53 6.78
C ASP A 120 -3.50 -10.66 7.28
N ALA A 121 -3.72 -10.65 8.60
CA ALA A 121 -5.05 -10.80 9.17
C ALA A 121 -5.90 -9.54 8.93
N ARG A 122 -5.27 -8.37 8.89
CA ARG A 122 -5.93 -7.08 8.62
C ARG A 122 -5.80 -6.62 7.18
N ALA A 123 -4.97 -7.29 6.38
CA ALA A 123 -4.55 -6.86 5.05
C ALA A 123 -4.11 -5.38 5.05
N SER A 124 -3.27 -5.00 6.02
CA SER A 124 -2.82 -3.62 6.19
C SER A 124 -1.40 -3.52 6.74
N TRP A 125 -0.81 -2.34 6.56
CA TRP A 125 0.50 -2.02 7.12
C TRP A 125 0.39 -1.65 8.60
N ARG A 126 1.31 -2.20 9.40
CA ARG A 126 1.54 -1.85 10.79
C ARG A 126 2.92 -1.22 10.93
N ALA A 127 3.04 -0.23 11.80
CA ALA A 127 4.31 0.38 12.14
C ALA A 127 4.90 -0.31 13.37
N ASP A 128 6.04 -0.97 13.18
CA ASP A 128 6.79 -1.62 14.26
C ASP A 128 8.02 -0.80 14.62
N PRO A 129 8.41 -0.75 15.91
CA PRO A 129 9.67 -0.15 16.33
C PRO A 129 10.86 -0.76 15.58
N ASP A 130 11.77 0.07 15.09
CA ASP A 130 13.01 -0.39 14.47
C ASP A 130 14.16 0.58 14.75
N TYR A 131 14.97 0.21 15.74
CA TYR A 131 16.18 0.91 16.13
C TYR A 131 17.45 0.24 15.59
N SER A 132 17.32 -0.75 14.69
CA SER A 132 18.46 -1.59 14.25
C SER A 132 19.54 -0.84 13.49
N ALA A 133 19.15 0.26 12.83
CA ALA A 133 20.05 1.19 12.15
C ALA A 133 20.48 2.38 13.02
N ALA A 134 19.89 2.54 14.21
CA ALA A 134 20.19 3.64 15.12
C ALA A 134 21.41 3.32 15.98
N LEU A 135 22.22 4.35 16.28
CA LEU A 135 23.09 4.29 17.45
C LEU A 135 22.23 4.53 18.69
N VAL A 136 22.47 3.71 19.71
CA VAL A 136 21.82 3.80 21.01
C VAL A 136 22.89 3.80 22.09
N TRP A 137 22.64 4.52 23.17
CA TRP A 137 23.56 4.68 24.29
C TRP A 137 22.92 4.22 25.59
N GLU A 138 23.71 3.61 26.46
CA GLU A 138 23.30 3.26 27.81
C GLU A 138 23.20 4.52 28.67
N LYS A 139 22.00 4.81 29.20
CA LYS A 139 21.74 5.99 30.04
C LYS A 139 22.62 6.07 31.29
N ALA A 140 23.07 4.93 31.82
CA ALA A 140 23.88 4.86 33.04
C ALA A 140 25.34 5.29 32.83
N THR A 141 25.89 5.06 31.64
CA THR A 141 27.34 5.18 31.39
C THR A 141 27.67 6.11 30.23
N GLY A 142 26.73 6.36 29.32
CA GLY A 142 26.97 7.02 28.05
C GLY A 142 27.71 6.14 27.03
N ALA A 143 27.93 4.85 27.32
CA ALA A 143 28.54 3.94 26.36
C ALA A 143 27.58 3.62 25.22
N ILE A 144 28.11 3.36 24.02
CA ILE A 144 27.31 2.85 22.91
C ILE A 144 26.86 1.43 23.26
N ALA A 145 25.56 1.17 23.14
CA ALA A 145 24.98 -0.15 23.36
C ALA A 145 25.10 -1.04 22.10
N PRO A 146 25.00 -2.36 22.24
CA PRO A 146 24.86 -3.26 21.10
C PRO A 146 23.68 -2.88 20.21
N ARG A 147 23.78 -3.19 18.91
CA ARG A 147 22.67 -2.97 17.97
C ARG A 147 21.47 -3.82 18.37
N LEU A 148 20.29 -3.21 18.30
CA LEU A 148 19.03 -3.89 18.53
C LEU A 148 18.59 -4.60 17.24
N ASP A 149 17.90 -5.73 17.39
CA ASP A 149 17.23 -6.36 16.27
C ASP A 149 16.00 -5.54 15.86
N ALA A 150 15.61 -5.64 14.59
CA ALA A 150 14.45 -4.93 14.08
C ALA A 150 13.14 -5.49 14.68
N GLY A 151 12.22 -4.61 15.06
CA GLY A 151 10.99 -4.98 15.78
C GLY A 151 11.10 -4.88 17.30
N ILE A 152 12.30 -4.64 17.85
CA ILE A 152 12.50 -4.49 19.30
C ILE A 152 12.24 -3.03 19.71
N GLU A 153 11.35 -2.85 20.69
CA GLU A 153 11.14 -1.56 21.35
C GLU A 153 12.44 -1.08 22.03
N LEU A 154 12.67 0.24 22.04
CA LEU A 154 13.84 0.80 22.72
C LEU A 154 13.74 0.49 24.23
N PRO A 155 14.68 -0.31 24.79
CA PRO A 155 14.68 -0.61 26.21
C PRO A 155 14.84 0.67 27.04
N GLY A 156 14.14 0.77 28.16
CA GLY A 156 14.08 2.01 28.97
C GLY A 156 15.43 2.50 29.50
N GLN A 157 16.44 1.63 29.59
CA GLN A 157 17.81 1.95 29.97
C GLN A 157 18.67 2.53 28.83
N LEU A 158 18.15 2.54 27.59
CA LEU A 158 18.83 3.05 26.41
C LEU A 158 18.21 4.37 25.93
N THR A 159 18.99 5.14 25.19
CA THR A 159 18.56 6.39 24.54
C THR A 159 19.16 6.50 23.14
N THR A 160 18.49 7.19 22.22
CA THR A 160 19.02 7.58 20.91
C THR A 160 19.70 8.95 20.94
N VAL A 161 19.77 9.59 22.10
CA VAL A 161 20.46 10.87 22.29
C VAL A 161 21.93 10.60 22.59
N ALA A 162 22.81 11.06 21.71
CA ALA A 162 24.24 10.94 21.92
C ALA A 162 24.72 11.73 23.16
N PRO A 163 25.64 11.18 23.97
CA PRO A 163 26.25 11.90 25.07
C PRO A 163 27.16 13.03 24.55
N PRO A 164 27.41 14.08 25.35
CA PRO A 164 28.38 15.11 25.04
C PRO A 164 29.78 14.51 24.87
N MET A 165 30.51 14.91 23.82
CA MET A 165 31.82 14.32 23.50
C MET A 165 32.96 14.73 24.43
N THR A 166 32.79 15.85 25.15
CA THR A 166 33.81 16.38 26.08
C THR A 166 33.14 16.71 27.39
N VAL A 167 33.47 15.98 28.45
CA VAL A 167 32.93 16.20 29.79
C VAL A 167 34.08 16.32 30.79
N ASP A 168 34.09 17.41 31.56
CA ASP A 168 34.89 17.53 32.78
C ASP A 168 33.94 17.32 33.96
N GLY A 169 33.76 16.05 34.34
CA GLY A 169 32.74 15.66 35.31
C GLY A 169 32.17 14.27 35.07
N THR A 170 31.10 13.94 35.79
CA THR A 170 30.36 12.69 35.62
C THR A 170 29.14 12.93 34.75
N LEU A 171 28.99 12.12 33.70
CA LEU A 171 27.83 12.13 32.83
C LEU A 171 26.64 11.50 33.55
N GLN A 172 25.49 12.17 33.54
CA GLN A 172 24.24 11.66 34.11
C GLN A 172 23.07 11.89 33.15
N TRP A 173 22.25 10.86 32.96
CA TRP A 173 20.99 11.00 32.23
C TRP A 173 19.92 11.68 33.09
N ASP A 174 19.30 12.72 32.55
CA ASP A 174 18.14 13.39 33.13
C ASP A 174 16.87 12.84 32.46
N GLU A 175 16.13 12.00 33.18
CA GLU A 175 14.92 11.35 32.68
C GLU A 175 13.76 12.34 32.49
N ALA A 176 13.70 13.42 33.27
CA ALA A 176 12.63 14.42 33.13
C ALA A 176 12.84 15.28 31.88
N ALA A 177 14.09 15.66 31.60
CA ALA A 177 14.45 16.47 30.45
C ALA A 177 14.81 15.64 29.19
N GLN A 178 14.85 14.31 29.30
CA GLN A 178 15.26 13.36 28.25
C GLN A 178 16.58 13.77 27.58
N ARG A 179 17.57 14.14 28.39
CA ARG A 179 18.88 14.61 27.90
C ARG A 179 20.01 14.26 28.88
N TRP A 180 21.22 14.36 28.37
CA TRP A 180 22.43 14.25 29.17
C TRP A 180 22.72 15.53 29.95
N THR A 181 23.18 15.38 31.18
CA THR A 181 23.72 16.45 32.02
C THR A 181 25.12 16.06 32.49
N VAL A 182 25.98 17.05 32.70
CA VAL A 182 27.34 16.85 33.22
C VAL A 182 27.36 17.40 34.63
N LEU A 183 27.53 16.53 35.61
CA LEU A 183 27.77 16.95 36.97
C LEU A 183 29.24 17.28 37.15
N PRO A 184 29.60 18.44 37.73
CA PRO A 184 30.98 18.74 38.03
C PRO A 184 31.57 17.67 38.94
N ARG A 185 32.83 17.30 38.71
CA ARG A 185 33.56 16.42 39.63
C ARG A 185 33.53 17.05 41.01
N SER A 186 33.02 16.33 42.02
CA SER A 186 33.22 16.76 43.40
C SER A 186 34.73 16.90 43.62
N PRO A 187 35.22 18.05 44.10
CA PRO A 187 36.60 18.10 44.58
C PRO A 187 36.67 17.07 45.71
N ASP A 188 37.64 16.15 45.63
CA ASP A 188 37.89 15.19 46.70
C ASP A 188 37.90 15.95 48.03
N ALA A 189 37.22 15.36 49.02
CA ALA A 189 37.35 15.77 50.40
C ALA A 189 38.85 15.85 50.69
N ALA A 190 39.35 17.07 50.87
CA ALA A 190 40.72 17.31 51.24
C ALA A 190 41.02 16.43 52.46
N GLU A 191 41.89 15.44 52.28
CA GLU A 191 42.60 14.83 53.39
C GLU A 191 43.29 15.95 54.18
N LEU A 192 43.14 15.84 55.51
CA LEU A 192 43.81 16.56 56.62
C LEU A 192 43.02 17.72 57.25
#